data_AF-A0A1M3HJ40-F1
#
_entry.id   AF-A0A1M3HJ40-F1
#
_cell.length_a   1.000
_cell.length_b   1.000
_cell.length_c   1.000
_cell.angle_alpha   90.00
_cell.angle_beta   90.00
_cell.angle_gamma   90.00
#
_symmetry.space_group_name_H-M   'P 1'
#
loop_
_entity.id
_entity.type
_entity.pdbx_description
1 polymer ?
#
loop_
_entity_poly.entity_id
_entity_poly.type
_entity_poly.pdbx_seq_one_letter_code
_entity_poly.pdbx_strand_id
1 'polypeptide(L)'
;MAKNAVYKVNSLSNLSADPLIKRLALGFDTIYIDRPLASFTEEELSDPDFPEDFAERNCQDSALSDYLLDMKVISFFELPFVPDISKLDGVERALLEKAISYIQQSDEPKKQLEEAQSINEINELSYKSNHLFERASDSLSRYKAIGLSKHVQGEFYPILRSEQSFTGEGTKTTVVQLVLNNLPQPGPDTPWEAIIDFRRDESTRLQYLALINWINEMATSSLTVNEISEKLEYLSLDYKRSIERHRLKWKTEILEIIAAVGVGLFTGNLPAAVNLASNFVKMGTTVLNLRGEEGKLPGKEIAYIYRANRAFY
;
A
#
# COMPACT_ATOMS: atom_id res chain seq x y z
N MET A 1 -4.18 -15.28 -6.38
CA MET A 1 -4.30 -14.34 -7.52
C MET A 1 -3.53 -13.09 -7.14
N ALA A 2 -2.72 -12.53 -8.04
CA ALA A 2 -1.95 -11.33 -7.76
C ALA A 2 -2.87 -10.14 -7.46
N LYS A 3 -2.49 -9.30 -6.49
CA LYS A 3 -3.18 -8.07 -6.10
C LYS A 3 -2.34 -6.89 -6.59
N ASN A 4 -2.92 -6.08 -7.46
CA ASN A 4 -2.21 -5.03 -8.17
C ASN A 4 -2.82 -3.67 -7.84
N ALA A 5 -1.98 -2.67 -7.58
CA ALA A 5 -2.43 -1.28 -7.47
C ALA A 5 -2.47 -0.65 -8.87
N VAL A 6 -3.45 0.22 -9.13
CA VAL A 6 -3.45 1.09 -10.31
C VAL A 6 -3.20 2.51 -9.82
N TYR A 7 -2.03 3.03 -10.14
CA TYR A 7 -1.54 4.33 -9.70
C TYR A 7 -1.44 5.30 -10.87
N LYS A 8 -2.03 6.47 -10.71
CA LYS A 8 -1.91 7.57 -11.66
C LYS A 8 -0.87 8.57 -11.17
N VAL A 9 0.15 8.81 -11.99
CA VAL A 9 1.15 9.87 -11.76
C VAL A 9 0.49 11.22 -12.02
N ASN A 10 0.51 12.12 -11.04
CA ASN A 10 -0.08 13.46 -11.18
C ASN A 10 0.97 14.56 -11.35
N SER A 11 2.19 14.33 -10.90
CA SER A 11 3.37 15.12 -11.24
C SER A 11 4.54 14.16 -11.44
N LEU A 12 5.38 14.47 -12.41
CA LEU A 12 6.56 13.69 -12.80
C LEU A 12 7.71 13.76 -11.78
N SER A 13 7.39 14.16 -10.55
CA SER A 13 8.34 14.21 -9.44
C SER A 13 8.69 12.79 -9.00
N ASN A 14 9.98 12.49 -9.03
CA ASN A 14 10.67 11.25 -8.66
C ASN A 14 9.76 10.14 -8.08
N LEU A 15 9.18 9.33 -8.97
CA LEU A 15 8.32 8.17 -8.66
C LEU A 15 8.96 7.27 -7.58
N SER A 16 10.28 7.10 -7.62
CA SER A 16 11.00 6.25 -6.69
C SER A 16 11.10 6.84 -5.27
N ALA A 17 11.01 8.16 -5.15
CA ALA A 17 11.04 8.87 -3.88
C ALA A 17 9.65 9.08 -3.27
N ASP A 18 8.58 8.83 -4.02
CA ASP A 18 7.20 9.01 -3.56
C ASP A 18 6.89 8.03 -2.39
N PRO A 19 6.68 8.53 -1.16
CA PRO A 19 6.39 7.69 -0.01
C PRO A 19 5.10 6.88 -0.18
N LEU A 20 4.15 7.36 -1.00
CA LEU A 20 2.94 6.62 -1.34
C LEU A 20 3.27 5.36 -2.15
N ILE A 21 4.18 5.44 -3.12
CA ILE A 21 4.57 4.28 -3.94
C ILE A 21 5.30 3.24 -3.09
N LYS A 22 6.13 3.69 -2.14
CA LYS A 22 6.74 2.80 -1.14
C LYS A 22 5.70 2.10 -0.27
N ARG A 23 4.65 2.81 0.19
CA ARG A 23 3.52 2.20 0.90
C ARG A 23 2.78 1.19 0.04
N LEU A 24 2.48 1.53 -1.22
CA LEU A 24 1.80 0.63 -2.15
C LEU A 24 2.61 -0.64 -2.41
N ALA A 25 3.94 -0.54 -2.45
CA ALA A 25 4.82 -1.70 -2.61
C ALA A 25 4.71 -2.68 -1.42
N LEU A 26 4.35 -2.20 -0.23
CA LEU A 26 4.03 -3.06 0.92
C LEU A 26 2.64 -3.70 0.81
N GLY A 27 1.68 -3.05 0.14
CA GLY A 27 0.30 -3.53 0.06
C GLY A 27 -0.03 -4.41 -1.14
N PHE A 28 0.80 -4.37 -2.18
CA PHE A 28 0.50 -4.96 -3.48
C PHE A 28 1.66 -5.76 -4.07
N ASP A 29 1.33 -6.71 -4.93
CA ASP A 29 2.30 -7.52 -5.67
C ASP A 29 2.99 -6.70 -6.76
N THR A 30 2.23 -5.88 -7.49
CA THR A 30 2.75 -4.97 -8.51
C THR A 30 1.94 -3.67 -8.54
N ILE A 31 2.62 -2.54 -8.75
CA ILE A 31 2.02 -1.23 -8.95
C ILE A 31 2.00 -0.94 -10.44
N TYR A 32 0.80 -0.91 -11.02
CA TYR A 32 0.57 -0.53 -12.39
C TYR A 32 0.51 0.99 -12.47
N ILE A 33 1.53 1.55 -13.10
CA ILE A 33 1.68 2.98 -13.28
C ILE A 33 1.12 3.34 -14.64
N ASP A 34 0.11 4.20 -14.60
CA ASP A 34 -0.42 4.85 -15.77
C ASP A 34 0.63 5.82 -16.29
N ARG A 35 1.23 5.51 -17.45
CA ARG A 35 2.06 6.51 -18.11
C ARG A 35 1.14 7.65 -18.49
N PRO A 36 1.43 8.91 -18.10
CA PRO A 36 0.89 10.01 -18.84
C PRO A 36 1.49 9.87 -20.23
N LEU A 37 0.72 9.34 -21.19
CA LEU A 37 0.71 9.98 -22.49
C LEU A 37 0.36 11.43 -22.15
N ALA A 38 1.38 12.26 -22.00
CA ALA A 38 1.58 13.34 -22.96
C ALA A 38 0.31 13.55 -23.79
N SER A 39 -0.72 14.12 -23.18
CA SER A 39 -1.91 14.60 -23.84
C SER A 39 -1.49 15.90 -24.53
N PHE A 40 -0.51 15.78 -25.41
CA PHE A 40 -0.11 16.84 -26.29
C PHE A 40 -0.94 16.66 -27.54
N THR A 41 -1.70 17.69 -27.86
CA THR A 41 -2.24 17.89 -29.20
C THR A 41 -1.08 17.85 -30.21
N GLU A 42 -1.34 17.51 -31.48
CA GLU A 42 -0.33 17.66 -32.54
C GLU A 42 0.26 19.07 -32.56
N GLU A 43 -0.50 20.07 -32.11
CA GLU A 43 -0.11 21.47 -31.95
C GLU A 43 0.95 21.67 -30.86
N GLU A 44 0.80 21.04 -29.69
CA GLU A 44 1.78 21.07 -28.58
C GLU A 44 3.04 20.26 -28.89
N LEU A 45 2.94 19.17 -29.64
CA LEU A 45 4.10 18.40 -30.13
C LEU A 45 4.86 19.11 -31.26
N SER A 46 4.22 20.09 -31.90
CA SER A 46 4.80 20.89 -32.98
C SER A 46 5.37 22.23 -32.49
N ASP A 47 5.25 22.55 -31.19
CA ASP A 47 5.86 23.72 -30.60
C ASP A 47 7.40 23.57 -30.63
N PRO A 48 8.15 24.48 -31.30
CA PRO A 48 9.61 24.40 -31.37
C PRO A 48 10.30 24.60 -30.01
N ASP A 49 9.59 25.12 -29.00
CA ASP A 49 10.07 25.19 -27.61
C ASP A 49 9.67 23.95 -26.79
N PHE A 50 8.95 22.99 -27.39
CA PHE A 50 8.63 21.71 -26.74
C PHE A 50 9.92 20.94 -26.47
N PRO A 51 10.25 20.60 -25.21
CA PRO A 51 11.52 19.96 -24.90
C PRO A 51 11.56 18.58 -25.59
N GLU A 52 12.46 18.39 -26.56
CA GLU A 52 12.65 17.10 -27.24
C GLU A 52 12.93 15.96 -26.24
N ASP A 53 13.47 16.30 -25.08
CA ASP A 53 13.77 15.40 -23.99
C ASP A 53 12.66 15.31 -22.93
N PHE A 54 11.45 15.84 -23.14
CA PHE A 54 10.39 15.79 -22.12
C PHE A 54 10.01 14.35 -21.77
N ALA A 55 9.91 13.46 -22.76
CA ALA A 55 9.67 12.03 -22.51
C ALA A 55 10.86 11.34 -21.79
N GLU A 56 12.09 11.79 -22.01
CA GLU A 56 13.31 11.27 -21.38
C GLU A 56 13.54 11.84 -19.96
N ARG A 57 13.18 13.11 -19.72
CA ARG A 57 13.19 13.77 -18.41
C ARG A 57 12.14 13.21 -17.46
N ASN A 58 11.06 12.65 -18.00
CA ASN A 58 9.91 12.12 -17.25
C ASN A 58 10.14 10.75 -16.60
N CYS A 59 11.28 10.12 -16.88
CA CYS A 59 11.77 8.91 -16.22
C CYS A 59 13.18 9.16 -15.63
N GLN A 60 13.42 10.32 -15.03
CA GLN A 60 14.73 10.74 -14.49
C GLN A 60 15.27 9.93 -13.29
N ASP A 61 14.84 8.68 -13.13
CA ASP A 61 15.52 7.70 -12.29
C ASP A 61 15.57 6.38 -13.06
N SER A 62 16.19 6.38 -14.25
CA SER A 62 16.16 5.23 -15.18
C SER A 62 16.69 3.96 -14.51
N ALA A 63 17.83 4.03 -13.82
CA ALA A 63 18.41 2.88 -13.14
C ALA A 63 17.52 2.32 -12.01
N LEU A 64 16.90 3.18 -11.19
CA LEU A 64 16.04 2.72 -10.11
C LEU A 64 14.67 2.26 -10.63
N SER A 65 14.12 2.93 -11.63
CA SER A 65 12.88 2.51 -12.29
C SER A 65 13.06 1.17 -13.00
N ASP A 66 14.18 0.98 -13.70
CA ASP A 66 14.57 -0.28 -14.33
C ASP A 66 14.76 -1.38 -13.28
N TYR A 67 15.43 -1.08 -12.17
CA TYR A 67 15.54 -2.00 -11.04
C TYR A 67 14.15 -2.39 -10.49
N LEU A 68 13.24 -1.44 -10.29
CA LEU A 68 11.89 -1.72 -9.79
C LEU A 68 11.04 -2.52 -10.80
N LEU A 69 11.26 -2.32 -12.11
CA LEU A 69 10.65 -3.12 -13.18
C LEU A 69 11.19 -4.56 -13.16
N ASP A 70 12.51 -4.74 -13.11
CA ASP A 70 13.17 -6.05 -13.03
C ASP A 70 12.71 -6.85 -11.81
N MET A 71 12.54 -6.15 -10.70
CA MET A 71 12.08 -6.70 -9.44
C MET A 71 10.55 -6.86 -9.37
N LYS A 72 9.84 -6.51 -10.45
CA LYS A 72 8.37 -6.59 -10.62
C LYS A 72 7.59 -5.83 -9.55
N VAL A 73 8.19 -4.78 -8.98
CA VAL A 73 7.54 -3.88 -8.03
C VAL A 73 6.56 -2.98 -8.77
N ILE A 74 6.97 -2.47 -9.93
CA ILE A 74 6.16 -1.61 -10.79
C ILE A 74 5.98 -2.25 -12.17
N SER A 75 4.93 -1.84 -12.87
CA SER A 75 4.71 -2.11 -14.29
C SER A 75 4.12 -0.88 -14.92
N PHE A 76 4.56 -0.52 -16.12
CA PHE A 76 3.88 0.51 -16.90
C PHE A 76 2.75 -0.12 -17.70
N PHE A 77 1.67 0.63 -17.91
CA PHE A 77 0.63 0.25 -18.84
C PHE A 77 0.14 1.46 -19.63
N GLU A 78 -0.35 1.16 -20.82
CA GLU A 78 -0.95 2.12 -21.72
C GLU A 78 -2.35 1.59 -22.04
N LEU A 79 -3.37 2.26 -21.50
CA LEU A 79 -4.73 2.07 -21.99
C LEU A 79 -5.02 3.20 -22.98
N PRO A 80 -5.59 2.92 -24.15
CA PRO A 80 -5.95 3.96 -25.11
C PRO A 80 -6.85 4.98 -24.41
N PHE A 81 -6.48 6.26 -24.48
CA PHE A 81 -7.14 7.36 -23.77
C PHE A 81 -8.61 7.52 -24.19
N VAL A 82 -8.95 7.09 -25.41
CA VAL A 82 -10.30 7.13 -25.95
C VAL A 82 -10.63 5.76 -26.55
N PRO A 83 -11.08 4.78 -25.75
CA PRO A 83 -11.85 3.70 -26.33
C PRO A 83 -13.05 4.32 -27.07
N ASP A 84 -13.44 3.72 -28.19
CA ASP A 84 -14.74 4.01 -28.78
C ASP A 84 -15.81 3.75 -27.71
N ILE A 85 -16.40 4.82 -27.17
CA ILE A 85 -17.34 4.77 -26.02
C ILE A 85 -18.51 3.82 -26.33
N SER A 86 -18.85 3.67 -27.61
CA SER A 86 -19.90 2.75 -28.06
C SER A 86 -19.58 1.27 -27.82
N LYS A 87 -18.30 0.92 -27.62
CA LYS A 87 -17.81 -0.44 -27.40
C LYS A 87 -17.55 -0.77 -25.92
N LEU A 88 -17.74 0.20 -25.03
CA LEU A 88 -17.54 0.01 -23.59
C LEU A 88 -18.74 -0.69 -22.94
N ASP A 89 -18.48 -1.44 -21.88
CA ASP A 89 -19.55 -1.96 -21.04
C ASP A 89 -20.25 -0.83 -20.26
N GLY A 90 -21.42 -1.13 -19.67
CA GLY A 90 -22.23 -0.11 -18.98
C GLY A 90 -21.54 0.55 -17.80
N VAL A 91 -20.62 -0.15 -17.12
CA VAL A 91 -19.89 0.38 -15.95
C VAL A 91 -18.71 1.24 -16.40
N GLU A 92 -17.90 0.74 -17.33
CA GLU A 92 -16.77 1.46 -17.94
C GLU A 92 -17.25 2.76 -18.58
N ARG A 93 -18.35 2.70 -19.34
CA ARG A 93 -18.95 3.87 -19.96
C ARG A 93 -19.38 4.90 -18.92
N ALA A 94 -20.09 4.47 -17.87
CA ALA A 94 -20.54 5.36 -16.81
C ALA A 94 -19.36 6.04 -16.09
N LEU A 95 -18.28 5.31 -15.82
CA LEU A 95 -17.07 5.87 -15.20
C LEU A 95 -16.37 6.90 -16.09
N LEU A 96 -16.26 6.61 -17.39
CA LEU A 96 -15.62 7.52 -18.34
C LEU A 96 -16.47 8.79 -18.57
N GLU A 97 -17.78 8.64 -18.76
CA GLU A 97 -18.71 9.78 -18.87
C GLU A 97 -18.68 10.66 -17.61
N LYS A 98 -18.61 10.03 -16.42
CA LYS A 98 -18.48 10.74 -15.14
C LYS A 98 -17.15 11.49 -15.06
N ALA A 99 -16.04 10.88 -15.46
CA ALA A 99 -14.74 11.55 -15.50
C ALA A 99 -14.76 12.77 -16.42
N ILE A 100 -15.28 12.62 -17.64
CA ILE A 100 -15.43 13.72 -18.61
C ILE A 100 -16.30 14.83 -18.02
N SER A 101 -17.41 14.48 -17.37
CA SER A 101 -18.30 15.47 -16.76
C SER A 101 -17.60 16.31 -15.68
N TYR A 102 -16.72 15.71 -14.87
CA TYR A 102 -15.97 16.42 -13.84
C TYR A 102 -14.88 17.31 -14.45
N ILE A 103 -14.22 16.86 -15.51
CA ILE A 103 -13.22 17.66 -16.24
C ILE A 103 -13.90 18.91 -16.80
N GLN A 104 -15.04 18.76 -17.49
CA GLN A 104 -15.81 19.87 -18.05
C GLN A 104 -16.29 20.85 -16.97
N GLN A 105 -16.75 20.34 -15.82
CA GLN A 105 -17.14 21.17 -14.68
C GLN A 105 -15.96 21.94 -14.08
N SER A 106 -14.72 21.47 -14.27
CA SER A 106 -13.51 22.13 -13.74
C SER A 106 -13.07 23.35 -14.54
N ASP A 107 -13.58 23.52 -15.77
CA ASP A 107 -13.17 24.62 -16.66
C ASP A 107 -13.67 25.98 -16.16
N GLU A 108 -14.89 26.04 -15.63
CA GLU A 108 -15.45 27.30 -15.10
C GLU A 108 -14.67 27.84 -13.88
N PRO A 109 -14.39 27.04 -12.82
CA PRO A 109 -13.53 27.49 -11.74
C PRO A 109 -12.12 27.90 -12.18
N LYS A 110 -11.55 27.24 -13.21
CA LYS A 110 -10.23 27.60 -13.74
C LYS A 110 -10.24 28.97 -14.42
N LYS A 111 -11.24 29.25 -15.26
CA LYS A 111 -11.40 30.59 -15.88
C LYS A 111 -11.58 31.67 -14.82
N GLN A 112 -12.43 31.41 -13.83
CA GLN A 112 -12.65 32.35 -12.72
C GLN A 112 -11.36 32.60 -11.91
N LEU A 113 -10.47 31.61 -11.81
CA LEU A 113 -9.20 31.75 -11.10
C LEU A 113 -8.26 32.76 -11.80
N GLU A 114 -8.30 32.85 -13.13
CA GLU A 114 -7.51 33.82 -13.91
C GLU A 114 -7.97 35.27 -13.68
N GLU A 115 -9.24 35.45 -13.32
CA GLU A 115 -9.88 36.75 -13.10
C GLU A 115 -9.98 37.13 -11.61
N ALA A 116 -9.62 36.22 -10.70
CA ALA A 116 -9.81 36.37 -9.26
C ALA A 116 -9.00 37.53 -8.68
N GLN A 117 -9.65 38.38 -7.88
CA GLN A 117 -9.03 39.62 -7.36
C GLN A 117 -8.67 39.54 -5.88
N SER A 118 -9.07 38.47 -5.19
CA SER A 118 -8.80 38.29 -3.77
C SER A 118 -8.24 36.92 -3.45
N ILE A 119 -7.39 36.84 -2.42
CA ILE A 119 -6.82 35.58 -1.94
C ILE A 119 -7.92 34.60 -1.51
N ASN A 120 -9.02 35.09 -0.95
CA ASN A 120 -10.12 34.23 -0.51
C ASN A 120 -10.84 33.57 -1.70
N GLU A 121 -11.09 34.34 -2.76
CA GLU A 121 -11.66 33.85 -4.01
C GLU A 121 -10.73 32.86 -4.72
N ILE A 122 -9.42 33.15 -4.76
CA ILE A 122 -8.39 32.23 -5.26
C ILE A 122 -8.44 30.89 -4.52
N ASN A 123 -8.51 30.92 -3.19
CA ASN A 123 -8.55 29.71 -2.36
C ASN A 123 -9.81 28.89 -2.61
N GLU A 124 -10.97 29.53 -2.70
CA GLU A 124 -12.25 28.84 -2.95
C GLU A 124 -12.29 28.18 -4.33
N LEU A 125 -11.89 28.92 -5.37
CA LEU A 125 -11.86 28.43 -6.75
C LEU A 125 -10.82 27.32 -6.94
N SER A 126 -9.64 27.48 -6.34
CA SER A 126 -8.60 26.44 -6.34
C SER A 126 -9.10 25.17 -5.66
N TYR A 127 -9.75 25.27 -4.50
CA TYR A 127 -10.34 24.13 -3.81
C TYR A 127 -11.37 23.41 -4.68
N LYS A 128 -12.30 24.18 -5.29
CA LYS A 128 -13.36 23.63 -6.15
C LYS A 128 -12.79 22.93 -7.39
N SER A 129 -11.83 23.56 -8.06
CA SER A 129 -11.15 23.02 -9.25
C SER A 129 -10.40 21.73 -8.91
N ASN A 130 -9.58 21.75 -7.86
CA ASN A 130 -8.81 20.58 -7.41
C ASN A 130 -9.74 19.42 -7.03
N HIS A 131 -10.83 19.70 -6.32
CA HIS A 131 -11.79 18.66 -5.94
C HIS A 131 -12.47 17.99 -7.16
N LEU A 132 -12.80 18.75 -8.20
CA LEU A 132 -13.33 18.19 -9.45
C LEU A 132 -12.28 17.36 -10.20
N PHE A 133 -11.05 17.85 -10.25
CA PHE A 133 -9.92 17.12 -10.84
C PHE A 133 -9.68 15.78 -10.12
N GLU A 134 -9.69 15.75 -8.80
CA GLU A 134 -9.50 14.52 -8.02
C GLU A 134 -10.63 13.50 -8.28
N ARG A 135 -11.88 13.95 -8.38
CA ARG A 135 -13.01 13.07 -8.74
C ARG A 135 -12.91 12.51 -10.16
N ALA A 136 -12.43 13.31 -11.11
CA ALA A 136 -12.15 12.84 -12.47
C ALA A 136 -11.03 11.79 -12.46
N SER A 137 -9.96 12.07 -11.71
CA SER A 137 -8.81 11.18 -11.52
C SER A 137 -9.21 9.82 -10.94
N ASP A 138 -10.08 9.81 -9.92
CA ASP A 138 -10.62 8.60 -9.31
C ASP A 138 -11.45 7.77 -10.28
N SER A 139 -12.32 8.43 -11.05
CA SER A 139 -13.17 7.80 -12.06
C SER A 139 -12.34 7.15 -13.17
N LEU A 140 -11.29 7.85 -13.64
CA LEU A 140 -10.34 7.30 -14.61
C LEU A 140 -9.54 6.13 -14.04
N SER A 141 -9.07 6.23 -12.79
CA SER A 141 -8.29 5.16 -12.15
C SER A 141 -9.11 3.86 -12.05
N ARG A 142 -10.41 3.97 -11.75
CA ARG A 142 -11.35 2.83 -11.75
C ARG A 142 -11.56 2.24 -13.12
N TYR A 143 -11.83 3.08 -14.12
CA TYR A 143 -11.95 2.66 -15.51
C TYR A 143 -10.70 1.89 -15.94
N LYS A 144 -9.51 2.40 -15.61
CA LYS A 144 -8.23 1.75 -15.93
C LYS A 144 -8.03 0.42 -15.21
N ALA A 145 -8.44 0.32 -13.94
CA ALA A 145 -8.41 -0.95 -13.21
C ALA A 145 -9.32 -2.02 -13.84
N ILE A 146 -10.52 -1.64 -14.28
CA ILE A 146 -11.44 -2.55 -15.00
C ILE A 146 -10.81 -2.98 -16.33
N GLY A 147 -10.30 -2.04 -17.12
CA GLY A 147 -9.61 -2.33 -18.38
C GLY A 147 -8.45 -3.31 -18.20
N LEU A 148 -7.57 -3.06 -17.21
CA LEU A 148 -6.45 -3.96 -16.90
C LEU A 148 -6.92 -5.36 -16.50
N SER A 149 -7.99 -5.48 -15.72
CA SER A 149 -8.54 -6.77 -15.30
C SER A 149 -9.02 -7.65 -16.46
N LYS A 150 -9.32 -7.06 -17.63
CA LYS A 150 -9.73 -7.78 -18.85
C LYS A 150 -8.54 -8.32 -19.65
N HIS A 151 -7.36 -7.72 -19.51
CA HIS A 151 -6.18 -8.04 -20.31
C HIS A 151 -5.09 -8.77 -19.53
N VAL A 152 -5.06 -8.62 -18.20
CA VAL A 152 -4.02 -9.16 -17.35
C VAL A 152 -4.65 -9.98 -16.22
N GLN A 153 -4.09 -11.17 -15.97
CA GLN A 153 -4.54 -12.02 -14.88
C GLN A 153 -4.14 -11.41 -13.53
N GLY A 154 -5.12 -10.91 -12.78
CA GLY A 154 -4.90 -10.31 -11.46
C GLY A 154 -6.11 -9.56 -10.97
N GLU A 155 -6.11 -9.19 -9.70
CA GLU A 155 -7.08 -8.26 -9.14
C GLU A 155 -6.47 -6.87 -9.14
N PHE A 156 -7.20 -5.88 -9.66
CA PHE A 156 -6.71 -4.52 -9.82
C PHE A 156 -7.49 -3.57 -8.92
N TYR A 157 -6.76 -2.80 -8.12
CA TYR A 157 -7.31 -1.88 -7.14
C TYR A 157 -6.90 -0.46 -7.50
N PRO A 158 -7.86 0.41 -7.88
CA PRO A 158 -7.56 1.80 -8.16
C PRO A 158 -7.17 2.53 -6.87
N ILE A 159 -6.07 3.27 -6.90
CA ILE A 159 -5.68 4.12 -5.79
C ILE A 159 -6.44 5.44 -5.92
N LEU A 160 -7.46 5.59 -5.06
CA LEU A 160 -8.35 6.75 -5.06
C LEU A 160 -7.80 7.84 -4.15
N ARG A 161 -8.13 9.09 -4.46
CA ARG A 161 -7.61 10.29 -3.80
C ARG A 161 -8.69 11.09 -3.08
N SER A 162 -9.94 11.06 -3.55
CA SER A 162 -11.03 11.77 -2.88
C SER A 162 -11.76 10.88 -1.87
N GLU A 163 -12.02 11.43 -0.68
CA GLU A 163 -12.74 10.71 0.39
C GLU A 163 -14.11 10.20 -0.06
N GLN A 164 -14.78 10.99 -0.90
CA GLN A 164 -16.12 10.71 -1.42
C GLN A 164 -16.14 9.63 -2.49
N SER A 165 -14.99 9.34 -3.12
CA SER A 165 -14.91 8.16 -3.98
C SER A 165 -14.91 6.87 -3.16
N PHE A 166 -14.42 6.86 -1.91
CA PHE A 166 -14.39 5.63 -1.10
C PHE A 166 -15.78 5.13 -0.66
N THR A 167 -16.78 6.01 -0.62
CA THR A 167 -18.12 5.69 -0.12
C THR A 167 -19.03 5.03 -1.17
N GLY A 168 -18.57 4.92 -2.43
CA GLY A 168 -19.45 4.61 -3.56
C GLY A 168 -19.49 3.17 -4.07
N GLU A 169 -18.39 2.42 -4.13
CA GLU A 169 -18.34 1.20 -4.95
C GLU A 169 -17.43 0.10 -4.38
N GLY A 170 -18.05 -1.06 -4.06
CA GLY A 170 -17.42 -2.34 -3.76
C GLY A 170 -16.83 -2.49 -2.35
N THR A 171 -17.47 -3.30 -1.49
CA THR A 171 -17.03 -3.60 -0.12
C THR A 171 -15.54 -3.97 -0.04
N LYS A 172 -15.04 -4.73 -1.02
CA LYS A 172 -13.63 -5.16 -1.08
C LYS A 172 -12.64 -4.00 -1.25
N THR A 173 -12.95 -3.04 -2.13
CA THR A 173 -12.10 -1.87 -2.37
C THR A 173 -11.98 -1.03 -1.10
N THR A 174 -13.09 -0.84 -0.39
CA THR A 174 -13.12 -0.11 0.88
C THR A 174 -12.29 -0.81 1.96
N VAL A 175 -12.39 -2.13 2.08
CA VAL A 175 -11.59 -2.92 3.03
C VAL A 175 -10.09 -2.86 2.69
N VAL A 176 -9.73 -2.96 1.40
CA VAL A 176 -8.33 -2.82 0.96
C VAL A 176 -7.80 -1.44 1.32
N GLN A 177 -8.54 -0.36 1.05
CA GLN A 177 -8.11 0.99 1.41
C GLN A 177 -7.93 1.16 2.92
N LEU A 178 -8.87 0.63 3.72
CA LEU A 178 -8.78 0.66 5.18
C LEU A 178 -7.46 0.02 5.65
N VAL A 179 -7.11 -1.14 5.08
CA VAL A 179 -5.85 -1.83 5.39
C VAL A 179 -4.63 -1.01 4.93
N LEU A 180 -4.66 -0.46 3.72
CA LEU A 180 -3.57 0.38 3.20
C LEU A 180 -3.31 1.60 4.09
N ASN A 181 -4.35 2.21 4.64
CA ASN A 181 -4.24 3.34 5.56
C ASN A 181 -3.60 2.97 6.90
N ASN A 182 -3.59 1.68 7.26
CA ASN A 182 -2.94 1.16 8.46
C ASN A 182 -1.50 0.67 8.22
N LEU A 183 -1.05 0.62 6.97
CA LEU A 183 0.34 0.32 6.63
C LEU A 183 1.22 1.58 6.79
N PRO A 184 2.51 1.41 7.16
CA PRO A 184 3.42 2.53 7.28
C PRO A 184 3.67 3.16 5.91
N GLN A 185 4.05 4.44 5.91
CA GLN A 185 4.51 5.14 4.71
C GLN A 185 6.02 5.34 4.83
N PRO A 186 6.85 4.45 4.25
CA PRO A 186 8.30 4.59 4.33
C PRO A 186 8.74 5.94 3.77
N GLY A 187 9.64 6.62 4.47
CA GLY A 187 10.11 7.95 4.08
C GLY A 187 10.90 7.95 2.76
N PRO A 188 11.19 9.15 2.21
CA PRO A 188 12.02 9.30 1.01
C PRO A 188 13.39 8.61 1.15
N ASP A 189 13.99 8.64 2.34
CA ASP A 189 15.31 8.07 2.63
C ASP A 189 15.31 6.56 2.88
N THR A 190 14.14 5.90 2.93
CA THR A 190 14.09 4.44 3.11
C THR A 190 14.61 3.72 1.85
N PRO A 191 15.64 2.85 1.93
CA PRO A 191 16.16 2.12 0.78
C PRO A 191 15.12 1.18 0.17
N TRP A 192 15.06 1.10 -1.16
CA TRP A 192 14.16 0.19 -1.86
C TRP A 192 14.48 -1.28 -1.60
N GLU A 193 15.76 -1.59 -1.40
CA GLU A 193 16.25 -2.91 -1.02
C GLU A 193 15.60 -3.40 0.27
N ALA A 194 15.45 -2.52 1.27
CA ALA A 194 14.81 -2.86 2.54
C ALA A 194 13.32 -3.24 2.35
N ILE A 195 12.61 -2.54 1.47
CA ILE A 195 11.20 -2.84 1.13
C ILE A 195 11.11 -4.16 0.37
N ILE A 196 12.00 -4.39 -0.59
CA ILE A 196 12.05 -5.61 -1.40
C ILE A 196 12.41 -6.82 -0.55
N ASP A 197 13.42 -6.72 0.31
CA ASP A 197 13.84 -7.79 1.22
C ASP A 197 12.72 -8.13 2.21
N PHE A 198 12.03 -7.11 2.72
CA PHE A 198 10.86 -7.28 3.55
C PHE A 198 9.77 -8.10 2.84
N ARG A 199 9.48 -7.81 1.57
CA ARG A 199 8.50 -8.54 0.75
C ARG A 199 8.94 -9.98 0.41
N ARG A 200 10.25 -10.22 0.32
CA ARG A 200 10.83 -11.53 -0.02
C ARG A 200 10.97 -12.45 1.17
N ASP A 201 11.00 -11.92 2.39
CA ASP A 201 11.05 -12.73 3.61
C ASP A 201 9.86 -13.69 3.69
N GLU A 202 10.14 -14.98 3.81
CA GLU A 202 9.13 -16.04 3.77
C GLU A 202 8.09 -15.88 4.88
N SER A 203 8.52 -15.49 6.08
CA SER A 203 7.60 -15.30 7.21
C SER A 203 6.74 -14.05 7.04
N THR A 204 7.27 -12.97 6.47
CA THR A 204 6.49 -11.79 6.07
C THR A 204 5.46 -12.15 5.00
N ARG A 205 5.84 -12.97 4.02
CA ARG A 205 4.95 -13.42 2.95
C ARG A 205 3.77 -14.23 3.50
N LEU A 206 3.99 -15.11 4.47
CA LEU A 206 2.91 -15.84 5.14
C LEU A 206 1.95 -14.90 5.88
N GLN A 207 2.47 -13.90 6.58
CA GLN A 207 1.65 -12.88 7.26
C GLN A 207 0.86 -12.03 6.25
N TYR A 208 1.46 -11.70 5.11
CA TYR A 208 0.76 -11.01 4.01
C TYR A 208 -0.40 -11.84 3.48
N LEU A 209 -0.20 -13.14 3.23
CA LEU A 209 -1.28 -14.02 2.78
C LEU A 209 -2.41 -14.14 3.81
N ALA A 210 -2.09 -14.14 5.11
CA ALA A 210 -3.09 -14.11 6.17
C ALA A 210 -3.91 -12.80 6.15
N LEU A 211 -3.25 -11.66 5.91
CA LEU A 211 -3.92 -10.36 5.76
C LEU A 211 -4.81 -10.33 4.52
N ILE A 212 -4.35 -10.87 3.39
CA ILE A 212 -5.18 -10.99 2.19
C ILE A 212 -6.41 -11.88 2.44
N ASN A 213 -6.25 -12.99 3.18
CA ASN A 213 -7.38 -13.83 3.55
C ASN A 213 -8.40 -13.05 4.40
N TRP A 214 -7.93 -12.31 5.41
CA TRP A 214 -8.78 -11.46 6.24
C TRP A 214 -9.51 -10.38 5.43
N ILE A 215 -8.83 -9.73 4.47
CA ILE A 215 -9.45 -8.77 3.55
C ILE A 215 -10.60 -9.43 2.79
N ASN A 216 -10.40 -10.63 2.25
CA ASN A 216 -11.45 -11.34 1.50
C ASN A 216 -12.62 -11.74 2.40
N GLU A 217 -12.36 -12.20 3.63
CA GLU A 217 -13.39 -12.50 4.62
C GLU A 217 -14.22 -11.26 4.97
N MET A 218 -13.58 -10.13 5.23
CA MET A 218 -14.29 -8.90 5.59
C MET A 218 -15.08 -8.34 4.40
N ALA A 219 -14.52 -8.43 3.19
CA ALA A 219 -15.17 -7.99 1.96
C ALA A 219 -16.43 -8.77 1.60
N THR A 220 -16.55 -10.02 2.08
CA THR A 220 -17.71 -10.90 1.85
C THR A 220 -18.64 -10.99 3.06
N SER A 221 -18.27 -10.35 4.17
CA SER A 221 -19.08 -10.31 5.38
C SER A 221 -20.26 -9.34 5.26
N SER A 222 -21.24 -9.48 6.15
CA SER A 222 -22.35 -8.53 6.29
C SER A 222 -22.02 -7.32 7.17
N LEU A 223 -20.75 -7.15 7.56
CA LEU A 223 -20.32 -6.05 8.42
C LEU A 223 -20.25 -4.73 7.65
N THR A 224 -20.61 -3.66 8.33
CA THR A 224 -20.41 -2.29 7.86
C THR A 224 -18.93 -1.91 7.90
N VAL A 225 -18.54 -0.89 7.14
CA VAL A 225 -17.15 -0.39 7.12
C VAL A 225 -16.65 0.00 8.51
N ASN A 226 -17.52 0.59 9.34
CA ASN A 226 -17.18 0.97 10.72
C ASN A 226 -16.91 -0.26 11.59
N GLU A 227 -17.77 -1.29 11.52
CA GLU A 227 -17.58 -2.54 12.26
C GLU A 227 -16.30 -3.28 11.80
N ILE A 228 -15.96 -3.23 10.51
CA ILE A 228 -14.70 -3.78 9.99
C ILE A 228 -13.51 -3.00 10.56
N SER A 229 -13.61 -1.68 10.65
CA SER A 229 -12.57 -0.82 11.26
C SER A 229 -12.38 -1.11 12.74
N GLU A 230 -13.46 -1.21 13.51
CA GLU A 230 -13.41 -1.58 14.93
C GLU A 230 -12.80 -2.97 15.14
N LYS A 231 -13.15 -3.92 14.26
CA LYS A 231 -12.57 -5.27 14.28
C LYS A 231 -11.08 -5.25 13.95
N LEU A 232 -10.63 -4.46 12.99
CA LEU A 232 -9.22 -4.29 12.66
C LEU A 232 -8.44 -3.71 13.85
N GLU A 233 -8.99 -2.70 14.52
CA GLU A 233 -8.41 -2.09 15.71
C GLU A 233 -8.33 -3.10 16.86
N TYR A 234 -9.42 -3.83 17.12
CA TYR A 234 -9.47 -4.88 18.13
C TYR A 234 -8.37 -5.93 17.90
N LEU A 235 -8.28 -6.48 16.68
CA LEU A 235 -7.26 -7.47 16.34
C LEU A 235 -5.85 -6.88 16.51
N SER A 236 -5.66 -5.60 16.16
CA SER A 236 -4.36 -4.91 16.26
C SER A 236 -3.90 -4.82 17.70
N LEU A 237 -4.80 -4.46 18.61
CA LEU A 237 -4.54 -4.41 20.04
C LEU A 237 -4.32 -5.81 20.63
N ASP A 238 -5.13 -6.79 20.23
CA ASP A 238 -5.02 -8.16 20.75
C ASP A 238 -3.72 -8.84 20.29
N TYR A 239 -3.34 -8.66 19.02
CA TYR A 239 -2.07 -9.14 18.49
C TYR A 239 -0.89 -8.47 19.19
N LYS A 240 -0.91 -7.15 19.35
CA LYS A 240 0.13 -6.39 20.07
C LYS A 240 0.30 -6.90 21.51
N ARG A 241 -0.81 -7.04 22.25
CA ARG A 241 -0.81 -7.58 23.62
C ARG A 241 -0.28 -9.01 23.66
N SER A 242 -0.62 -9.82 22.67
CA SER A 242 -0.18 -11.22 22.62
C SER A 242 1.32 -11.34 22.33
N ILE A 243 1.86 -10.53 21.40
CA ILE A 243 3.30 -10.42 21.16
C ILE A 243 4.04 -9.88 22.39
N GLU A 244 3.51 -8.85 23.05
CA GLU A 244 4.13 -8.28 24.26
C GLU A 244 4.15 -9.29 25.41
N ARG A 245 3.04 -10.01 25.66
CA ARG A 245 3.00 -11.10 26.64
C ARG A 245 3.97 -12.21 26.31
N HIS A 246 4.04 -12.62 25.04
CA HIS A 246 4.95 -13.68 24.61
C HIS A 246 6.42 -13.28 24.80
N ARG A 247 6.77 -12.02 24.50
CA ARG A 247 8.10 -11.45 24.78
C ARG A 247 8.40 -11.34 26.28
N LEU A 248 7.43 -10.91 27.08
CA LEU A 248 7.57 -10.82 28.55
C LEU A 248 7.79 -12.20 29.16
N LYS A 249 6.99 -13.20 28.76
CA LYS A 249 7.15 -14.60 29.19
C LYS A 249 8.57 -15.10 28.92
N TRP A 250 9.10 -14.82 27.73
CA TRP A 250 10.48 -15.15 27.38
C TRP A 250 11.53 -14.46 28.23
N LYS A 251 11.39 -13.15 28.50
CA LYS A 251 12.32 -12.42 29.39
C LYS A 251 12.29 -12.99 30.80
N THR A 252 11.10 -13.30 31.32
CA THR A 252 10.94 -13.91 32.64
C THR A 252 11.56 -15.30 32.70
N GLU A 253 11.33 -16.15 31.69
CA GLU A 253 11.95 -17.47 31.60
C GLU A 253 13.49 -17.40 31.57
N ILE A 254 14.07 -16.46 30.82
CA ILE A 254 15.52 -16.23 30.80
C ILE A 254 16.03 -15.79 32.18
N LEU A 255 15.33 -14.88 32.87
CA LEU A 255 15.71 -14.42 34.21
C LEU A 255 15.62 -15.55 35.25
N GLU A 256 14.59 -16.38 35.19
CA GLU A 256 14.42 -17.56 36.05
C GLU A 256 15.56 -18.55 35.87
N ILE A 257 15.98 -18.81 34.62
CA ILE A 257 17.11 -19.69 34.32
C ILE A 257 18.43 -19.11 34.84
N ILE A 258 18.68 -17.81 34.63
CA ILE A 258 19.89 -17.15 35.13
C ILE A 258 19.94 -17.22 36.66
N ALA A 259 18.82 -16.95 37.33
CA ALA A 259 18.71 -17.05 38.79
C ALA A 259 18.95 -18.50 39.27
N ALA A 260 18.36 -19.49 38.60
CA ALA A 260 18.51 -20.91 38.94
C ALA A 260 19.94 -21.42 38.73
N VAL A 261 20.60 -21.02 37.63
CA VAL A 261 22.02 -21.33 37.38
C VAL A 261 22.90 -20.68 38.47
N GLY A 262 22.62 -19.43 38.83
CA GLY A 262 23.28 -18.75 39.94
C GLY A 262 23.19 -19.55 41.24
N VAL A 263 21.97 -19.91 41.67
CA VAL A 263 21.73 -20.72 42.88
C VAL A 263 22.43 -22.08 42.81
N GLY A 264 22.40 -22.77 41.66
CA GLY A 264 23.07 -24.06 41.47
C GLY A 264 24.59 -23.98 41.64
N LEU A 265 25.21 -22.90 41.16
CA LEU A 265 26.64 -22.64 41.35
C LEU A 265 26.96 -22.28 42.81
N PHE A 266 26.14 -21.44 43.46
CA PHE A 266 26.32 -21.05 44.86
C PHE A 266 26.14 -22.21 45.85
N THR A 267 25.30 -23.21 45.51
CA THR A 267 25.08 -24.41 46.33
C THR A 267 26.07 -25.54 46.03
N GLY A 268 27.00 -25.36 45.08
CA GLY A 268 27.99 -26.37 44.70
C GLY A 268 27.43 -27.54 43.87
N ASN A 269 26.18 -27.45 43.40
CA ASN A 269 25.54 -28.49 42.59
C ASN A 269 25.84 -28.29 41.09
N LEU A 270 27.10 -28.52 40.74
CA LEU A 270 27.64 -28.43 39.38
C LEU A 270 26.84 -29.24 38.33
N PRO A 271 26.42 -30.49 38.59
CA PRO A 271 25.60 -31.25 37.61
C PRO A 271 24.25 -30.60 37.30
N ALA A 272 23.58 -30.01 38.29
CA ALA A 272 22.31 -29.30 38.08
C ALA A 272 22.50 -28.02 37.26
N ALA A 273 23.58 -27.26 37.52
CA ALA A 273 23.91 -26.06 36.76
C ALA A 273 24.25 -26.38 35.28
N VAL A 274 24.97 -27.47 35.01
CA VAL A 274 25.31 -27.91 33.63
C VAL A 274 24.07 -28.38 32.88
N ASN A 275 23.17 -29.13 33.53
CA ASN A 275 21.91 -29.55 32.91
C ASN A 275 21.01 -28.35 32.57
N LEU A 276 20.94 -27.33 33.44
CA LEU A 276 20.22 -26.08 33.18
C LEU A 276 20.85 -25.24 32.06
N ALA A 277 22.18 -25.18 31.97
CA ALA A 277 22.88 -24.51 30.88
C ALA A 277 22.65 -25.20 29.52
N SER A 278 22.54 -26.53 29.49
CA SER A 278 22.21 -27.26 28.26
C SER A 278 20.77 -26.97 27.77
N ASN A 279 19.85 -26.66 28.69
CA ASN A 279 18.49 -26.22 28.35
C ASN A 279 18.49 -24.81 27.73
N PHE A 280 19.43 -23.94 28.10
CA PHE A 280 19.60 -22.61 27.49
C PHE A 280 20.01 -22.71 26.01
N VAL A 281 20.90 -23.64 25.66
CA VAL A 281 21.28 -23.92 24.25
C VAL A 281 20.09 -24.44 23.45
N LYS A 282 19.27 -25.32 24.04
CA LYS A 282 18.00 -25.77 23.43
C LYS A 282 17.01 -24.60 23.29
N MET A 283 17.00 -23.64 24.20
CA MET A 283 16.17 -22.43 24.12
C MET A 283 16.57 -21.51 22.94
N GLY A 284 17.86 -21.44 22.60
CA GLY A 284 18.34 -20.79 21.37
C GLY A 284 17.73 -21.40 20.10
N THR A 285 17.54 -22.72 20.06
CA THR A 285 16.79 -23.38 18.96
C THR A 285 15.29 -23.10 19.03
N THR A 286 14.75 -22.79 20.20
CA THR A 286 13.36 -22.33 20.39
C THR A 286 13.12 -20.90 19.87
N VAL A 287 14.13 -20.10 19.57
CA VAL A 287 13.94 -18.83 18.81
C VAL A 287 13.42 -19.09 17.39
N LEU A 288 13.69 -20.26 16.82
CA LEU A 288 13.02 -20.72 15.60
C LEU A 288 11.57 -21.17 15.87
N ASN A 289 11.30 -21.75 17.05
CA ASN A 289 9.93 -22.05 17.51
C ASN A 289 9.12 -20.79 17.82
N LEU A 290 9.74 -19.68 18.28
CA LEU A 290 9.09 -18.38 18.49
C LEU A 290 8.38 -17.92 17.22
N ARG A 291 9.05 -18.03 16.07
CA ARG A 291 8.48 -17.69 14.75
C ARG A 291 7.35 -18.63 14.35
N GLY A 292 7.42 -19.91 14.72
CA GLY A 292 6.34 -20.89 14.52
C GLY A 292 5.14 -20.68 15.47
N GLU A 293 5.36 -20.11 16.64
CA GLU A 293 4.31 -19.80 17.63
C GLU A 293 3.61 -18.46 17.36
N GLU A 294 4.26 -17.48 16.72
CA GLU A 294 3.61 -16.26 16.23
C GLU A 294 2.41 -16.58 15.31
N GLY A 295 2.52 -17.64 14.50
CA GLY A 295 1.43 -18.16 13.66
C GLY A 295 0.25 -18.79 14.41
N LYS A 296 0.30 -18.85 15.75
CA LYS A 296 -0.79 -19.34 16.62
C LYS A 296 -1.36 -18.23 17.51
N LEU A 297 -0.79 -17.03 17.47
CA LEU A 297 -1.29 -15.91 18.27
C LEU A 297 -2.66 -15.45 17.76
N PRO A 298 -3.53 -14.98 18.66
CA PRO A 298 -4.77 -14.33 18.23
C PRO A 298 -4.43 -13.01 17.52
N GLY A 299 -5.20 -12.67 16.48
CA GLY A 299 -4.95 -11.50 15.64
C GLY A 299 -3.77 -11.67 14.68
N LYS A 300 -3.24 -12.88 14.49
CA LYS A 300 -2.17 -13.17 13.52
C LYS A 300 -2.52 -12.80 12.08
N GLU A 301 -3.81 -12.70 11.77
CA GLU A 301 -4.32 -12.35 10.45
C GLU A 301 -3.83 -10.97 10.01
N ILE A 302 -3.58 -10.07 10.95
CA ILE A 302 -3.12 -8.71 10.69
C ILE A 302 -1.65 -8.49 11.13
N ALA A 303 -0.93 -9.57 11.45
CA ALA A 303 0.46 -9.53 11.90
C ALA A 303 1.38 -8.78 10.92
N TYR A 304 1.04 -8.82 9.63
CA TYR A 304 1.74 -8.10 8.58
C TYR A 304 1.78 -6.59 8.84
N ILE A 305 0.64 -6.00 9.22
CA ILE A 305 0.52 -4.57 9.52
C ILE A 305 1.45 -4.20 10.68
N TYR A 306 1.41 -4.98 11.76
CA TYR A 306 2.28 -4.77 12.92
C TYR A 306 3.77 -4.85 12.54
N ARG A 307 4.14 -5.85 11.74
CA ARG A 307 5.53 -6.06 11.33
C ARG A 307 6.03 -4.98 10.39
N ALA A 308 5.21 -4.56 9.43
CA ALA A 308 5.50 -3.44 8.54
C ALA A 308 5.71 -2.15 9.35
N ASN A 309 4.78 -1.83 10.27
CA ASN A 309 4.92 -0.66 11.15
C ASN A 309 6.20 -0.70 11.99
N ARG A 310 6.63 -1.87 12.49
CA ARG A 310 7.92 -1.96 13.19
C ARG A 310 9.16 -1.77 12.31
N ALA A 311 9.04 -2.02 11.00
CA ALA A 311 10.14 -1.93 10.07
C ALA A 311 10.30 -0.51 9.48
N PHE A 312 9.20 0.24 9.33
CA PHE A 312 9.17 1.47 8.54
C PHE A 312 8.45 2.67 9.18
N TYR A 313 8.03 2.56 10.45
CA TYR A 313 7.45 3.64 11.26
C TYR A 313 8.39 4.03 12.40
#